data_AF-A0A7J3C8W8-F1
#
_entry.id   AF-A0A7J3C8W8-F1
#
_cell.length_a   1.000
_cell.length_b   1.000
_cell.length_c   1.000
_cell.angle_alpha   90.00
_cell.angle_beta   90.00
_cell.angle_gamma   90.00
#
_symmetry.space_group_name_H-M   'P 1'
#
loop_
_entity.id
_entity.type
_entity.pdbx_description
1 polymer ?
#
loop_
_entity_poly.entity_id
_entity_poly.type
_entity_poly.pdbx_seq_one_letter_code
_entity_poly.pdbx_strand_id
1 'polypeptide(L)'
;MKEKGILLLYLVPTILIGVIVPSITVYYSIHGLNPLMGTIIVVSALIVAAGLGVVQSGLGFAHASGIVGGNEKDDESLRVLRATVRSIADEEDDINTILREIRDVLKGETK
;
A
#
# COMPACT_ATOMS: atom_id res chain seq x y z
N MET A 1 0.85 -11.44 9.32
CA MET A 1 -0.48 -11.05 8.79
C MET A 1 -0.41 -10.13 7.57
N LYS A 2 0.59 -9.24 7.43
CA LYS A 2 0.72 -8.32 6.28
C LYS A 2 0.90 -9.01 4.91
N GLU A 3 1.70 -10.07 4.82
CA GLU A 3 1.95 -10.77 3.53
C GLU A 3 0.69 -11.42 2.91
N LYS A 4 -0.17 -12.03 3.73
CA LYS A 4 -1.39 -12.68 3.24
C LYS A 4 -2.39 -11.67 2.66
N GLY A 5 -2.45 -10.46 3.22
CA GLY A 5 -3.32 -9.39 2.72
C GLY A 5 -2.87 -8.84 1.36
N ILE A 6 -1.56 -8.74 1.15
CA ILE A 6 -0.97 -8.27 -0.11
C ILE A 6 -1.18 -9.32 -1.21
N LEU A 7 -0.93 -10.60 -0.92
CA LEU A 7 -1.21 -11.68 -1.87
C LEU A 7 -2.69 -11.76 -2.27
N LEU A 8 -3.61 -11.58 -1.32
CA LEU A 8 -5.06 -11.54 -1.60
C LEU A 8 -5.46 -10.35 -2.47
N LEU A 9 -4.87 -9.17 -2.25
CA LEU A 9 -5.13 -7.97 -3.06
C LEU A 9 -4.80 -8.21 -4.55
N TYR A 10 -3.78 -9.01 -4.83
CA TYR A 10 -3.34 -9.33 -6.19
C TYR A 10 -4.14 -10.49 -6.80
N LEU A 11 -4.30 -11.61 -6.09
CA LEU A 11 -4.90 -12.82 -6.65
C LEU A 11 -6.40 -12.68 -6.95
N VAL A 12 -7.13 -11.95 -6.11
CA VAL A 12 -8.59 -11.81 -6.23
C VAL A 12 -9.01 -11.20 -7.57
N PRO A 13 -8.49 -10.04 -8.02
CA PRO A 13 -8.87 -9.47 -9.31
C PRO A 13 -8.55 -10.37 -10.51
N THR A 14 -7.42 -11.10 -10.48
CA THR A 14 -7.03 -12.02 -11.56
C THR A 14 -8.03 -13.17 -11.70
N ILE A 15 -8.45 -13.75 -10.57
CA ILE A 15 -9.47 -14.82 -10.53
C ILE A 15 -10.84 -14.28 -10.96
N LEU A 16 -11.23 -13.09 -10.45
CA LEU A 16 -12.51 -12.48 -10.81
C LEU A 16 -12.58 -12.23 -12.32
N ILE A 17 -11.57 -11.62 -12.93
CA ILE A 17 -11.56 -11.34 -14.37
C ILE A 17 -11.52 -12.64 -15.18
N GLY A 18 -10.68 -13.60 -14.79
CA GLY A 18 -10.50 -14.88 -15.49
C GLY A 18 -11.70 -15.82 -15.41
N VAL A 19 -12.60 -15.66 -14.43
CA VAL A 19 -13.76 -16.57 -14.22
C VAL A 19 -15.09 -15.86 -14.48
N ILE A 20 -15.28 -14.63 -13.99
CA ILE A 20 -16.56 -13.93 -14.10
C ILE A 20 -16.80 -13.51 -15.55
N VAL A 21 -15.80 -12.96 -16.24
CA VAL A 21 -15.99 -12.47 -17.60
C VAL A 21 -16.35 -13.62 -18.56
N PRO A 22 -15.67 -14.78 -18.55
CA PRO A 22 -16.10 -15.92 -19.35
C PRO A 22 -17.47 -16.45 -18.96
N SER A 23 -17.79 -16.53 -17.67
CA SER A 23 -19.09 -17.03 -17.19
C SER A 23 -20.26 -16.17 -17.66
N ILE A 24 -20.13 -14.84 -17.54
CA ILE A 24 -21.14 -13.89 -18.03
C ILE A 24 -21.27 -13.98 -19.56
N THR A 25 -20.15 -14.11 -20.27
CA THR A 25 -20.15 -14.17 -21.73
C THR A 25 -20.86 -15.42 -22.24
N VAL A 26 -20.65 -16.57 -21.60
CA VAL A 26 -21.37 -17.81 -21.91
C VAL A 26 -22.87 -17.66 -21.63
N TYR A 27 -23.25 -17.04 -20.52
CA TYR A 27 -24.65 -16.77 -20.19
C TYR A 27 -25.35 -15.95 -21.28
N TYR A 28 -24.72 -14.86 -21.74
CA TYR A 28 -25.28 -14.03 -22.80
C TYR A 28 -25.23 -14.70 -24.18
N SER A 29 -24.26 -15.57 -24.44
CA SER A 29 -24.22 -16.38 -25.67
C SER A 29 -25.44 -17.29 -25.83
N ILE A 30 -26.00 -17.77 -24.72
CA ILE A 30 -27.23 -18.57 -24.72
C ILE A 30 -28.48 -17.68 -24.96
N HIS A 31 -28.41 -16.40 -24.58
CA HIS A 31 -29.51 -15.43 -24.70
C HIS A 31 -29.48 -14.61 -26.00
N GLY A 32 -28.72 -15.04 -27.02
CA GLY A 32 -28.71 -14.43 -28.35
C GLY A 32 -27.52 -13.52 -28.65
N LEU A 33 -26.50 -13.47 -27.79
CA LEU A 33 -25.22 -12.86 -28.15
C LEU A 33 -24.53 -13.69 -29.25
N ASN A 34 -23.98 -12.99 -30.24
CA ASN A 34 -23.27 -13.64 -31.35
C ASN A 34 -22.08 -14.47 -30.82
N PRO A 35 -22.00 -15.77 -31.12
CA PRO A 35 -20.92 -16.65 -30.64
C PRO A 35 -19.53 -16.15 -30.99
N LEU A 36 -19.38 -15.51 -32.15
CA LEU A 36 -18.12 -14.93 -32.59
C LEU A 36 -17.65 -13.81 -31.65
N MET A 37 -18.58 -12.92 -31.27
CA MET A 37 -18.30 -11.83 -30.33
C MET A 37 -18.01 -12.37 -28.93
N GLY A 38 -18.76 -13.37 -28.48
CA GLY A 38 -18.50 -14.02 -27.20
C GLY A 38 -17.10 -14.63 -27.13
N THR A 39 -16.66 -15.27 -28.22
CA THR A 39 -15.32 -15.86 -28.29
C THR A 39 -14.22 -14.80 -28.19
N ILE A 40 -14.37 -13.66 -28.87
CA ILE A 40 -13.42 -12.54 -28.80
C ILE A 40 -13.34 -11.98 -27.37
N ILE A 41 -14.48 -11.85 -26.68
CA ILE A 41 -14.53 -11.34 -25.30
C ILE A 41 -13.84 -12.33 -24.34
N VAL A 42 -14.11 -13.63 -24.46
CA VAL A 42 -13.47 -14.65 -23.61
C VAL A 42 -11.96 -14.69 -23.83
N VAL A 43 -11.51 -14.71 -25.09
CA VAL A 43 -10.08 -14.76 -25.41
C VAL A 43 -9.36 -13.52 -24.90
N SER A 44 -9.93 -12.33 -25.11
CA SER A 44 -9.34 -11.08 -24.61
C SER A 44 -9.29 -11.04 -23.08
N ALA A 45 -10.33 -11.48 -22.38
CA ALA A 45 -10.35 -11.58 -20.92
C ALA A 45 -9.28 -12.54 -20.38
N LEU A 46 -9.08 -13.69 -21.04
CA LEU A 46 -8.04 -14.65 -20.66
C LEU A 46 -6.63 -14.09 -20.87
N ILE A 47 -6.39 -13.35 -21.97
CA ILE A 47 -5.10 -12.69 -22.22
C ILE A 47 -4.80 -11.66 -21.12
N VAL A 48 -5.78 -10.84 -20.75
CA VAL A 48 -5.62 -9.85 -19.67
C VAL A 48 -5.38 -10.53 -18.32
N ALA A 49 -6.13 -11.59 -18.00
CA ALA A 49 -5.93 -12.35 -16.77
C ALA A 49 -4.55 -13.01 -16.72
N ALA A 50 -4.08 -13.58 -17.84
CA ALA A 50 -2.74 -14.16 -17.95
C ALA A 50 -1.64 -13.11 -17.75
N GLY A 51 -1.78 -11.95 -18.39
CA GLY A 51 -0.85 -10.82 -18.22
C GLY A 51 -0.77 -10.35 -16.77
N LEU A 52 -1.91 -10.18 -16.11
CA LEU A 52 -1.97 -9.83 -14.67
C LEU A 52 -1.32 -10.90 -13.80
N GLY A 53 -1.56 -12.19 -14.10
CA GLY A 53 -0.95 -13.31 -13.37
C GLY A 53 0.58 -13.31 -13.46
N VAL A 54 1.15 -13.07 -14.63
CA VAL A 54 2.62 -13.00 -14.83
C VAL A 54 3.22 -11.82 -14.07
N VAL A 55 2.62 -10.63 -14.18
CA VAL A 55 3.10 -9.43 -13.48
C VAL A 55 3.03 -9.61 -11.96
N GLN A 56 1.95 -10.19 -11.44
CA GLN A 56 1.80 -10.47 -10.02
C GLN A 56 2.79 -11.52 -9.52
N SER A 57 3.04 -12.57 -10.29
CA SER A 57 4.06 -13.56 -9.95
C SER A 57 5.46 -12.94 -9.92
N GLY A 58 5.76 -12.03 -10.86
CA GLY A 58 7.03 -11.30 -10.90
C GLY A 58 7.20 -10.39 -9.69
N LEU A 59 6.17 -9.63 -9.31
CA LEU A 59 6.17 -8.77 -8.11
C LEU A 59 6.25 -9.60 -6.82
N GLY A 60 5.51 -10.71 -6.73
CA GLY A 60 5.57 -11.63 -5.60
C GLY A 60 6.97 -12.24 -5.44
N PHE A 61 7.62 -12.61 -6.55
CA PHE A 61 9.01 -13.07 -6.54
C PHE A 61 9.98 -11.97 -6.12
N ALA A 62 9.84 -10.74 -6.65
CA ALA A 62 10.69 -9.60 -6.29
C ALA A 62 10.53 -9.19 -4.82
N HIS A 63 9.33 -9.35 -4.26
CA HIS A 63 9.08 -9.12 -2.84
C HIS A 63 9.66 -10.24 -1.97
N ALA A 64 9.49 -11.51 -2.35
CA ALA A 64 10.02 -12.67 -1.63
C ALA A 64 11.55 -12.77 -1.67
N SER A 65 12.17 -12.29 -2.76
CA SER A 65 13.63 -12.25 -2.93
C SER A 65 14.29 -11.03 -2.28
N GLY A 66 13.52 -10.15 -1.62
CA GLY A 66 14.05 -8.97 -0.94
C GLY A 66 14.53 -7.84 -1.88
N ILE A 67 14.37 -7.99 -3.20
CA ILE A 67 14.78 -7.00 -4.20
C ILE A 67 13.97 -5.71 -4.07
N VAL A 68 12.68 -5.82 -3.70
CA VAL A 68 11.76 -4.68 -3.51
C VAL A 68 11.44 -4.43 -2.02
N GLY A 69 11.87 -5.32 -1.12
CA GLY A 69 11.63 -5.25 0.32
C GLY A 69 12.81 -4.68 1.09
N GLY A 70 13.22 -3.44 0.79
CA GLY A 70 14.28 -2.74 1.51
C GLY A 70 13.82 -2.23 2.88
N ASN A 71 13.57 -3.12 3.84
CA ASN A 71 13.17 -2.79 5.21
C ASN A 71 14.20 -1.91 5.95
N GLU A 72 15.48 -1.98 5.58
CA GLU A 72 16.55 -1.21 6.24
C GLU A 72 16.40 0.31 6.08
N LYS A 73 15.93 0.80 4.92
CA LYS A 73 15.80 2.26 4.70
C LYS A 73 14.62 2.86 5.45
N ASP A 74 13.55 2.10 5.58
CA ASP A 74 12.34 2.52 6.30
C ASP A 74 12.58 2.48 7.81
N ASP A 75 13.25 1.45 8.32
CA ASP A 75 13.62 1.37 9.74
C ASP A 75 14.61 2.46 10.14
N GLU A 76 15.61 2.76 9.30
CA GLU A 76 16.56 3.86 9.55
C GLU A 76 15.84 5.22 9.54
N SER A 77 14.95 5.46 8.58
CA SER A 77 14.16 6.70 8.50
C SER A 77 13.25 6.88 9.71
N LEU A 78 12.59 5.81 10.16
CA LEU A 78 11.75 5.82 11.37
C LEU A 78 12.58 6.05 12.63
N ARG A 79 13.81 5.52 12.70
CA ARG A 79 14.72 5.72 13.83
C ARG A 79 15.17 7.18 13.92
N VAL A 80 15.52 7.78 12.79
CA VAL A 80 15.89 9.20 12.69
C VAL A 80 14.70 10.08 13.06
N LEU A 81 13.52 9.83 12.48
CA LEU A 81 12.30 10.61 12.78
C LEU A 81 11.96 10.57 14.26
N ARG A 82 12.09 9.40 14.89
CA ARG A 82 11.84 9.21 16.33
C ARG A 82 12.85 9.95 17.20
N ALA A 83 14.12 9.99 16.79
CA ALA A 83 15.14 10.78 17.46
C ALA A 83 14.85 12.29 17.35
N THR A 84 14.46 12.75 16.15
CA THR A 84 14.09 14.15 15.91
C THR A 84 12.89 14.58 16.74
N VAL A 85 11.82 13.78 16.78
CA VAL A 85 10.63 14.11 17.60
C VAL A 85 11.00 14.21 19.09
N ARG A 86 11.88 13.34 19.57
CA ARG A 86 12.34 13.39 20.96
C ARG A 86 13.16 14.65 21.24
N SER A 87 14.05 15.02 20.32
CA SER A 87 14.81 16.27 20.40
C SER A 87 13.92 17.52 20.42
N ILE A 88 12.85 17.54 19.62
CA ILE A 88 11.90 18.66 19.59
C ILE A 88 11.11 18.75 20.90
N ALA A 89 10.72 17.60 21.47
CA ALA A 89 10.03 17.57 22.75
C ALA A 89 10.93 18.10 23.89
N ASP A 90 12.21 17.74 23.90
CA ASP A 90 13.18 18.26 24.87
C ASP A 90 13.36 19.79 24.69
N GLU A 91 13.41 20.29 23.45
CA GLU A 91 13.43 21.74 23.17
C GLU A 91 12.16 22.47 23.62
N GLU A 92 10.99 21.83 23.57
CA GLU A 92 9.73 22.41 24.03
C GLU A 92 9.74 22.67 25.55
N ASP A 93 10.31 21.75 26.33
CA ASP A 93 10.46 21.90 27.78
C ASP A 93 11.42 23.04 28.14
N ASP A 94 12.51 23.20 27.38
CA ASP A 94 13.45 24.31 27.54
C ASP A 94 12.78 25.66 27.22
N ILE A 95 12.02 25.73 26.12
CA ILE A 95 11.25 26.93 25.76
C ILE A 95 10.25 27.29 26.87
N ASN A 96 9.56 26.30 27.44
CA ASN A 96 8.60 26.53 28.53
C ASN A 96 9.29 27.06 29.79
N THR A 97 10.49 26.57 30.09
CA THR A 97 11.33 27.06 31.19
C THR A 97 11.74 28.51 30.98
N ILE A 98 12.24 28.85 29.80
CA ILE A 98 12.61 30.23 29.43
C ILE A 98 11.40 31.17 29.51
N LEU A 99 10.23 30.73 29.02
CA LEU A 99 9.00 31.52 29.09
C LEU A 99 8.55 31.76 30.53
N ARG A 100 8.77 30.80 31.44
CA ARG A 100 8.53 30.99 32.88
C ARG A 100 9.49 32.01 33.47
N GLU A 101 10.79 31.91 33.19
CA GLU A 101 11.79 32.87 33.66
C GLU A 101 11.47 34.29 33.17
N ILE A 102 11.16 34.46 31.87
CA ILE A 102 10.76 35.76 31.30
C ILE A 102 9.50 36.28 32.00
N ARG A 103 8.50 35.42 32.21
CA ARG A 103 7.26 35.79 32.91
C ARG A 103 7.54 36.24 34.35
N ASP A 104 8.42 35.55 35.06
CA ASP A 104 8.72 35.83 36.46
C ASP A 104 9.54 37.13 36.60
N VAL A 105 10.46 37.39 35.66
CA VAL A 105 11.14 38.68 35.49
C VAL A 105 10.15 39.81 35.21
N LEU A 106 9.19 39.61 34.30
CA LEU A 106 8.16 40.61 33.97
C LEU A 106 7.19 40.88 35.13
N LYS A 107 6.92 39.88 35.97
CA LYS A 107 6.11 40.04 37.18
C LYS A 107 6.84 40.75 38.32
N GLY A 108 8.15 40.96 38.19
CA GLY A 108 8.96 41.56 39.25
C GLY A 108 9.10 40.66 40.48
N GLU A 109 8.83 39.35 40.34
CA GLU A 109 9.06 38.35 41.38
C GLU A 109 10.53 37.91 41.34
N THR A 110 11.45 38.87 41.55
CA THR A 110 12.85 38.58 41.81
C THR A 110 13.04 38.31 43.30
N LYS A 111 13.47 37.08 43.63
CA LYS A 111 14.18 36.78 44.88
C LYS A 111 15.53 36.19 44.54
#